data_AF-A0A8T7AC88-F1
#
_entry.id   AF-A0A8T7AC88-F1
#
_cell.length_a   1.000
_cell.length_b   1.000
_cell.length_c   1.000
_cell.angle_alpha   90.00
_cell.angle_beta   90.00
_cell.angle_gamma   90.00
#
_symmetry.space_group_name_H-M   'P 1'
#
loop_
_entity.id
_entity.type
_entity.pdbx_description
1 polymer ?
#
loop_
_entity_poly.entity_id
_entity_poly.type
_entity_poly.pdbx_seq_one_letter_code
_entity_poly.pdbx_strand_id
1 'polypeptide(L)'
;MGSMITAMSLIPLAELPELSGHDKAHHLLAYGLLMFPAALRKPPAWGLLALGYLAWSGILELLQPLVNRHAEWLDFLANCSGLLCAVVIAELTGKAMAGRPSDRR
;
A
#
# COMPACT_ATOMS: atom_id res chain seq x y z
N MET A 1 6.11 8.83 0.61
CA MET A 1 5.18 7.93 -0.09
C MET A 1 3.74 8.16 0.36
N GLY A 2 3.40 7.97 1.65
CA GLY A 2 2.02 8.16 2.14
C GLY A 2 1.39 9.53 1.83
N SER A 3 2.15 10.62 1.98
CA SER A 3 1.68 11.97 1.61
C SER A 3 1.36 12.13 0.12
N MET A 4 2.14 11.49 -0.75
CA MET A 4 1.92 11.51 -2.20
C MET A 4 0.65 10.73 -2.59
N ILE A 5 0.44 9.57 -1.96
CA ILE A 5 -0.79 8.78 -2.13
C ILE A 5 -2.01 9.59 -1.72
N THR A 6 -1.96 10.25 -0.55
CA THR A 6 -3.05 11.13 -0.08
C THR A 6 -3.32 12.26 -1.07
N ALA A 7 -2.28 12.96 -1.53
CA ALA A 7 -2.45 14.06 -2.48
C ALA A 7 -3.09 13.59 -3.79
N MET A 8 -2.56 12.52 -4.40
CA MET A 8 -3.09 11.98 -5.66
C MET A 8 -4.52 11.45 -5.51
N SER A 9 -4.89 10.90 -4.36
CA SER A 9 -6.25 10.40 -4.10
C SER A 9 -7.29 11.52 -4.01
N LEU A 10 -6.87 12.75 -3.72
CA LEU A 10 -7.77 13.88 -3.50
C LEU A 10 -7.71 14.95 -4.61
N ILE A 11 -6.95 14.70 -5.69
CA ILE A 11 -6.99 15.54 -6.89
C ILE A 11 -8.30 15.25 -7.65
N PRO A 12 -9.06 16.28 -8.06
CA PRO A 12 -10.28 16.10 -8.84
C PRO A 12 -10.06 15.24 -10.09
N LEU A 13 -11.07 14.44 -10.47
CA LEU A 13 -10.94 13.51 -11.59
C LEU A 13 -10.51 14.18 -12.89
N ALA A 14 -10.99 15.41 -13.15
CA ALA A 14 -10.66 16.18 -14.34
C ALA A 14 -9.19 16.66 -14.41
N GLU A 15 -8.48 16.65 -13.30
CA GLU A 15 -7.08 17.12 -13.18
C GLU A 15 -6.09 15.95 -13.06
N LEU A 16 -6.57 14.71 -13.06
CA LEU A 16 -5.70 13.55 -13.00
C LEU A 16 -4.84 13.44 -14.27
N PRO A 17 -3.51 13.29 -14.14
CA PRO A 17 -2.68 12.96 -15.28
C PRO A 17 -3.04 11.58 -15.82
N GLU A 18 -3.10 11.44 -17.14
CA GLU A 18 -3.16 10.12 -17.77
C GLU A 18 -1.85 9.38 -17.51
N LEU A 19 -1.90 8.40 -16.61
CA LEU A 19 -0.78 7.53 -16.32
C LEU A 19 -0.85 6.27 -17.18
N SER A 20 0.27 5.91 -17.80
CA SER A 20 0.39 4.64 -18.50
C SER A 20 0.28 3.47 -17.52
N GLY A 21 -0.58 2.49 -17.82
CA GLY A 21 -0.76 1.30 -17.00
C GLY A 21 -2.19 1.16 -16.47
N HIS A 22 -2.45 0.08 -15.75
CA HIS A 22 -3.76 -0.13 -15.12
C HIS A 22 -3.80 0.59 -13.77
N ASP A 23 -4.81 1.42 -13.59
CA ASP A 23 -5.09 2.16 -12.36
C ASP A 23 -4.98 1.28 -11.09
N LYS A 24 -5.64 0.11 -11.09
CA LYS A 24 -5.58 -0.83 -9.96
C LYS A 24 -4.19 -1.42 -9.70
N ALA A 25 -3.33 -1.50 -10.73
CA ALA A 25 -1.95 -1.90 -10.55
C ALA A 25 -1.14 -0.79 -9.84
N HIS A 26 -1.41 0.49 -10.13
CA HIS A 26 -0.80 1.60 -9.39
C HIS A 26 -1.18 1.56 -7.91
N HIS A 27 -2.46 1.30 -7.61
CA HIS A 27 -2.95 1.12 -6.23
C HIS A 27 -2.24 -0.02 -5.49
N LEU A 28 -2.18 -1.20 -6.10
CA LEU A 28 -1.48 -2.36 -5.55
C LEU A 28 0.00 -2.05 -5.28
N LEU A 29 0.70 -1.46 -6.26
CA LEU A 29 2.13 -1.15 -6.15
C LEU A 29 2.39 -0.05 -5.12
N ALA A 30 1.56 0.99 -5.07
CA ALA A 30 1.73 2.10 -4.14
C ALA A 30 1.62 1.64 -2.69
N TYR A 31 0.60 0.86 -2.35
CA TYR A 31 0.42 0.32 -1.00
C TYR A 31 1.40 -0.80 -0.68
N GLY A 32 1.77 -1.62 -1.66
CA GLY A 32 2.83 -2.61 -1.51
C GLY A 32 4.17 -1.98 -1.15
N LEU A 33 4.62 -0.99 -1.93
CA LEU A 33 5.87 -0.27 -1.68
C LEU A 33 5.84 0.55 -0.38
N LEU A 34 4.67 1.10 -0.01
CA LEU A 34 4.48 1.81 1.25
C LEU A 34 4.72 0.88 2.45
N MET A 35 4.18 -0.33 2.42
CA MET A 35 4.20 -1.25 3.55
C MET A 35 5.46 -2.13 3.60
N PHE A 36 6.06 -2.43 2.45
CA PHE A 36 7.14 -3.42 2.34
C PHE A 36 8.34 -3.19 3.27
N PRO A 37 8.91 -1.97 3.41
CA PRO A 37 10.03 -1.75 4.32
C PRO A 37 9.67 -2.04 5.78
N ALA A 38 8.47 -1.66 6.20
CA ALA A 38 7.98 -1.90 7.56
C ALA A 38 7.71 -3.40 7.79
N ALA A 39 7.12 -4.09 6.81
CA ALA A 39 6.88 -5.53 6.87
C ALA A 39 8.19 -6.33 6.89
N LEU A 40 9.23 -5.88 6.19
CA LEU A 40 10.54 -6.53 6.15
C LEU A 40 11.31 -6.35 7.46
N ARG A 41 11.32 -5.14 8.03
CA ARG A 41 12.08 -4.83 9.25
C ARG A 41 11.34 -5.17 10.54
N LYS A 42 10.01 -5.33 10.48
CA LYS A 42 9.11 -5.63 11.61
C LYS A 42 9.43 -4.81 12.88
N PRO A 43 9.52 -3.47 12.81
CA PRO A 43 9.69 -2.67 14.01
C PRO A 43 8.52 -2.90 14.99
N PRO A 44 8.67 -2.52 16.27
CA PRO A 44 7.54 -2.53 17.21
C PRO A 44 6.32 -1.83 16.58
N ALA A 45 5.14 -2.43 16.74
CA ALA A 45 3.88 -1.93 16.20
C ALA A 45 3.75 -1.88 14.65
N TRP A 46 4.56 -2.62 13.88
CA TRP A 46 4.39 -2.68 12.42
C TRP A 46 2.99 -3.15 11.98
N GLY A 47 2.34 -4.02 12.75
CA GLY A 47 0.95 -4.43 12.50
C GLY A 47 -0.05 -3.29 12.68
N LEU A 48 0.16 -2.40 13.65
CA LEU A 48 -0.66 -1.19 13.83
C LEU A 48 -0.45 -0.21 12.67
N LEU A 49 0.76 -0.13 12.10
CA LEU A 49 1.00 0.64 10.87
C LEU A 49 0.20 0.09 9.69
N ALA A 50 0.16 -1.24 9.51
CA ALA A 50 -0.64 -1.87 8.46
C ALA A 50 -2.14 -1.57 8.61
N LEU A 51 -2.67 -1.69 9.83
CA LEU A 51 -4.05 -1.32 10.14
C LEU A 51 -4.31 0.17 9.93
N GLY A 52 -3.36 1.04 10.27
CA GLY A 52 -3.42 2.47 10.02
C GLY A 52 -3.51 2.80 8.52
N TYR A 53 -2.70 2.14 7.68
CA TYR A 53 -2.77 2.31 6.22
C TYR A 53 -4.07 1.77 5.63
N LEU A 54 -4.58 0.65 6.14
CA LEU A 54 -5.88 0.11 5.74
C LEU A 54 -7.00 1.11 6.06
N ALA A 55 -7.06 1.60 7.31
CA ALA A 55 -8.06 2.57 7.74
C ALA A 55 -7.95 3.88 6.93
N TRP A 56 -6.73 4.37 6.72
CA TRP A 56 -6.50 5.57 5.92
C TRP A 56 -6.93 5.40 4.46
N SER A 57 -6.70 4.22 3.88
CA SER A 57 -7.18 3.90 2.53
C SER A 57 -8.69 3.99 2.41
N GLY A 58 -9.43 3.42 3.38
CA GLY A 58 -10.89 3.51 3.40
C GLY A 58 -11.38 4.95 3.60
N ILE A 59 -10.71 5.73 4.46
CA ILE A 59 -11.02 7.16 4.64
C ILE A 59 -10.84 7.92 3.33
N LEU A 60 -9.76 7.67 2.57
CA LEU A 60 -9.54 8.35 1.30
C LEU A 60 -10.67 8.07 0.31
N GLU A 61 -11.11 6.81 0.14
CA GLU A 61 -12.27 6.48 -0.69
C GLU A 61 -13.54 7.21 -0.27
N LEU A 62 -13.78 7.35 1.04
CA LEU A 62 -14.93 8.09 1.56
C LEU A 62 -14.84 9.60 1.33
N LEU A 63 -13.62 10.16 1.25
CA LEU A 63 -13.37 11.58 1.00
C LEU A 63 -13.36 11.93 -0.49
N GLN A 64 -13.07 10.98 -1.38
CA GLN A 64 -13.04 11.19 -2.84
C GLN A 64 -14.30 11.91 -3.40
N PRO A 65 -15.54 11.59 -2.97
CA PRO A 65 -16.74 12.31 -3.40
C PRO A 65 -16.73 13.81 -3.14
N LEU A 66 -16.02 14.29 -2.12
CA LEU A 66 -15.95 15.71 -1.77
C LEU A 66 -15.16 16.54 -2.78
N VAL A 67 -14.38 15.90 -3.65
CA VAL A 67 -13.51 16.53 -4.64
C VAL A 67 -13.90 16.13 -6.07
N ASN A 68 -15.17 15.80 -6.31
CA ASN A 68 -15.69 15.36 -7.62
C ASN A 68 -15.00 14.08 -8.16
N ARG A 69 -14.71 13.13 -7.28
CA ARG A 69 -14.31 11.76 -7.64
C ARG A 69 -15.36 10.75 -7.18
N HIS A 70 -15.33 9.56 -7.76
CA HIS A 70 -16.15 8.46 -7.28
C HIS A 70 -15.38 7.67 -6.22
N ALA A 71 -16.06 7.32 -5.12
CA ALA A 71 -15.55 6.30 -4.22
C ALA A 71 -15.52 4.98 -5.00
N GLU A 72 -14.34 4.36 -5.09
CA GLU A 72 -14.17 3.13 -5.84
C GLU A 72 -13.65 2.00 -4.94
N TRP A 73 -14.56 1.11 -4.55
CA TRP A 73 -14.23 0.01 -3.65
C TRP A 73 -13.19 -0.97 -4.22
N LEU A 74 -13.04 -1.02 -5.56
CA LEU A 74 -11.98 -1.79 -6.19
C LEU A 74 -10.58 -1.18 -5.94
N ASP A 75 -10.47 0.14 -5.76
CA ASP A 75 -9.23 0.77 -5.32
C ASP A 75 -8.90 0.40 -3.90
N PHE A 76 -9.89 0.44 -3.01
CA PHE A 76 -9.72 -0.05 -1.65
C PHE A 76 -9.24 -1.51 -1.64
N LEU A 77 -9.84 -2.38 -2.45
CA LEU A 77 -9.42 -3.78 -2.56
C LEU A 77 -7.99 -3.92 -3.12
N ALA A 78 -7.62 -3.13 -4.13
CA ALA A 78 -6.27 -3.12 -4.69
C ALA A 78 -5.24 -2.65 -3.65
N ASN A 79 -5.56 -1.62 -2.87
CA ASN A 79 -4.74 -1.12 -1.77
C ASN A 79 -4.54 -2.20 -0.68
N CYS A 80 -5.64 -2.85 -0.25
CA CYS A 80 -5.59 -3.98 0.69
C CYS A 80 -4.69 -5.11 0.19
N SER A 81 -4.82 -5.44 -1.10
CA SER A 81 -4.03 -6.48 -1.75
C SER A 81 -2.55 -6.11 -1.78
N GLY A 82 -2.22 -4.84 -2.04
CA GLY A 82 -0.86 -4.32 -1.96
C GLY A 82 -0.24 -4.48 -0.57
N LEU A 83 -0.97 -4.10 0.49
CA LEU A 83 -0.55 -4.30 1.88
C LEU A 83 -0.27 -5.78 2.20
N LEU A 84 -1.18 -6.67 1.79
CA LEU A 84 -1.03 -8.11 2.01
C LEU A 84 0.19 -8.68 1.24
N CYS A 85 0.34 -8.32 -0.02
CA CYS A 85 1.48 -8.73 -0.85
C CYS A 85 2.81 -8.31 -0.21
N ALA A 86 2.90 -7.08 0.31
CA ALA A 86 4.10 -6.62 1.01
C ALA A 86 4.47 -7.50 2.21
N VAL A 87 3.47 -7.90 3.02
CA VAL A 87 3.67 -8.80 4.16
C VAL A 87 4.12 -10.18 3.69
N VAL A 88 3.43 -10.77 2.72
CA VAL A 88 3.77 -12.11 2.20
C VAL A 88 5.19 -12.14 1.63
N ILE A 89 5.56 -11.16 0.81
CA ILE A 89 6.90 -11.08 0.21
C ILE A 89 7.97 -10.87 1.30
N ALA A 90 7.71 -10.03 2.29
CA ALA A 90 8.63 -9.81 3.41
C ALA A 90 8.88 -11.10 4.21
N GLU A 91 7.84 -11.88 4.51
CA GLU A 91 7.97 -13.16 5.21
C GLU A 91 8.77 -14.19 4.41
N LEU A 92 8.52 -14.28 3.09
CA LEU A 92 9.26 -15.17 2.20
C LEU A 92 10.74 -14.78 2.12
N THR A 93 11.02 -13.48 2.05
CA THR A 93 12.39 -12.94 1.99
C THR A 93 13.13 -13.18 3.30
N GLY A 94 12.49 -12.93 4.44
CA GLY A 94 13.06 -13.19 5.76
C GLY A 94 13.44 -14.66 5.97
N LYS A 95 12.57 -15.60 5.55
CA LYS A 95 12.85 -17.04 5.58
C LYS A 95 14.05 -17.41 4.71
N ALA A 96 14.14 -16.84 3.50
CA ALA A 96 15.26 -17.09 2.59
C ALA A 96 16.60 -16.55 3.15
N MET A 97 16.58 -15.44 3.89
CA MET A 97 17.76 -14.88 4.55
C MET A 97 18.20 -15.74 5.75
N ALA A 98 17.26 -16.16 6.60
CA ALA A 98 17.54 -17.01 7.77
C ALA A 98 17.99 -18.44 7.40
N GLY A 99 17.64 -18.92 6.20
CA GLY A 99 18.06 -20.22 5.69
C GLY A 99 19.49 -20.27 5.14
N ARG A 100 20.24 -19.16 5.13
CA ARG A 100 21.62 -19.13 4.59
C ARG A 100 22.62 -19.76 5.57
N PRO A 101 23.50 -20.69 5.13
CA PRO A 101 24.44 -21.41 6.00
C PRO A 101 25.46 -20.54 6.78
N SER A 102 25.57 -19.25 6.48
CA SER A 102 26.54 -18.34 7.11
C SER A 102 26.20 -17.96 8.55
N ASP A 103 24.99 -18.24 9.03
CA ASP A 103 24.47 -17.78 10.33
C ASP A 103 24.49 -18.86 11.44
N ARG A 104 25.17 -19.99 11.20
CA ARG A 104 25.29 -21.13 12.14
C ARG A 104 26.70 -21.32 12.75
N ARG A 105 27.49 -20.26 12.88
CA ARG A 105 28.82 -20.34 13.53
C ARG A 105 28.84 -19.65 14.88
#